data_AF-A0A142Y734-F1
#
_entry.id   AF-A0A142Y734-F1
#
_cell.length_a   1.000
_cell.length_b   1.000
_cell.length_c   1.000
_cell.angle_alpha   90.00
_cell.angle_beta   90.00
_cell.angle_gamma   90.00
#
_symmetry.space_group_name_H-M   'P 1'
#
loop_
_entity.id
_entity.type
_entity.pdbx_description
1 polymer ?
#
loop_
_entity_poly.entity_id
_entity_poly.type
_entity_poly.pdbx_seq_one_letter_code
_entity_poly.pdbx_strand_id
1 'polypeptide(L)'
;MVRILAVLACAFVAWTNPWNSLGNAHAMASLCPFCTAAGQTLRQEMESMDVVAIATLVPDGRDDIDGLAKFKLEAILKGDALVKVGQEFQATYFGPGKSTKRFLMQGVDPRELVWSSPVPLTDEGEKYVSKLLKLPQDPVERLAFFQEYFEHPDALLSRDCYDEFALTPYEEVIKLKSKMDRPKLIGWVQDPAMAPDRKRLYYTMLGVCGTNEDTVWMEKMITSTKPEDRAGLDSLIAAYLTLKGEAGLPLIVDSFLKNPESQYVDIFAAVMALRFHSTEGKVLTKPAVAKAMCHLLERPDLADLVIPDLARMEDWSQLDRLTQLFKDAKEDNAWIRMPIVNYTRACPLPEAKERLKEMEQIDPAAVKRSKTFFPIPIPGSNAPKKDESSQIRWAPKSILADASSGADEERVFRAGFAARMQSRVATVAGESIVFNDFDTTLSNPHSIHLNHWRALGVVSLATLTTGTFMWLVATRNG
;
A
#
# COMPACT_ATOMS: atom_id res chain seq x y z
N MET A 1 -1.98 30.12 -5.57
CA MET A 1 -0.86 29.32 -6.16
C MET A 1 0.12 28.74 -5.14
N VAL A 2 0.20 29.22 -3.89
CA VAL A 2 1.14 28.69 -2.87
C VAL A 2 0.56 27.54 -2.01
N ARG A 3 -0.74 27.22 -2.11
CA ARG A 3 -1.38 26.13 -1.34
C ARG A 3 -1.56 24.80 -2.08
N ILE A 4 -1.37 24.76 -3.40
CA ILE A 4 -1.48 23.51 -4.21
C ILE A 4 -0.16 22.72 -4.21
N LEU A 5 0.97 23.37 -3.92
CA LEU A 5 2.29 22.73 -3.84
C LEU A 5 2.56 22.00 -2.52
N ALA A 6 1.79 22.25 -1.46
CA ALA A 6 2.00 21.62 -0.16
C ALA A 6 1.33 20.24 -0.05
N VAL A 7 0.22 20.01 -0.76
CA VAL A 7 -0.54 18.74 -0.70
C VAL A 7 0.11 17.66 -1.57
N LEU A 8 0.75 18.04 -2.68
CA LEU A 8 1.48 17.11 -3.55
C LEU A 8 2.86 16.68 -2.98
N ALA A 9 3.42 17.45 -2.04
CA ALA A 9 4.71 17.13 -1.43
C ALA A 9 4.62 16.05 -0.32
N CYS A 10 3.49 15.94 0.38
CA CYS A 10 3.31 14.95 1.46
C CYS A 10 2.94 13.55 0.94
N ALA A 11 2.24 13.44 -0.19
CA ALA A 11 1.85 12.15 -0.76
C ALA A 11 3.00 11.42 -1.50
N PHE A 12 4.04 12.14 -1.93
CA PHE A 12 5.13 11.56 -2.73
C PHE A 12 6.28 10.94 -1.89
N VAL A 13 6.36 11.28 -0.60
CA VAL A 13 7.44 10.82 0.30
C VAL A 13 7.17 9.40 0.83
N ALA A 14 5.93 8.95 0.85
CA ALA A 14 5.54 7.63 1.37
C ALA A 14 5.74 6.47 0.37
N TRP A 15 5.95 6.74 -0.93
CA TRP A 15 5.91 5.70 -1.97
C TRP A 15 7.26 5.39 -2.64
N THR A 16 8.33 6.12 -2.32
CA THR A 16 9.65 5.92 -2.95
C THR A 16 10.76 5.48 -2.00
N ASN A 17 10.47 5.24 -0.71
CA ASN A 17 11.50 4.93 0.28
C ASN A 17 11.08 3.80 1.26
N PRO A 18 11.64 2.59 1.15
CA PRO A 18 11.53 1.55 2.18
C PRO A 18 12.35 1.84 3.45
N TRP A 19 12.99 3.01 3.55
CA TRP A 19 13.99 3.33 4.58
C TRP A 19 13.65 4.57 5.43
N ASN A 20 12.56 5.29 5.16
CA ASN A 20 12.20 6.51 5.90
C ASN A 20 11.11 6.32 6.98
N SER A 21 10.59 5.10 7.18
CA SER A 21 9.84 4.79 8.39
C SER A 21 10.85 4.45 9.50
N LEU A 22 11.25 5.44 10.30
CA LEU A 22 11.61 5.35 11.74
C LEU A 22 12.47 6.57 12.15
N GLY A 23 11.82 7.72 12.27
CA GLY A 23 12.31 8.86 13.06
C GLY A 23 11.42 9.22 14.25
N ASN A 24 10.22 8.64 14.34
CA ASN A 24 9.30 8.78 15.47
C ASN A 24 8.56 7.45 15.65
N ALA A 25 9.09 6.59 16.51
CA ALA A 25 8.47 5.31 16.84
C ALA A 25 7.30 5.53 17.83
N HIS A 26 6.16 5.98 17.33
CA HIS A 26 4.93 5.34 17.77
C HIS A 26 4.94 3.96 17.10
N ALA A 27 4.63 2.90 17.84
CA ALA A 27 4.50 1.58 17.27
C ALA A 27 3.41 1.61 16.19
N MET A 28 3.80 1.81 14.93
CA MET A 28 2.96 1.42 13.82
C MET A 28 2.92 -0.09 13.90
N ALA A 29 1.80 -0.60 14.42
CA ALA A 29 1.28 -1.91 14.06
C ALA A 29 1.62 -2.13 12.58
N SER A 30 2.43 -3.15 12.30
CA SER A 30 2.78 -3.49 10.93
C SER A 30 1.49 -3.88 10.22
N LEU A 31 1.08 -3.01 9.28
CA LEU A 31 -0.06 -3.24 8.41
C LEU A 31 0.15 -4.56 7.66
N CYS A 32 -0.94 -5.27 7.36
CA CYS A 32 -0.92 -6.51 6.58
C CYS A 32 -0.05 -6.33 5.32
N PRO A 33 1.08 -7.05 5.17
CA PRO A 33 2.05 -6.81 4.10
C PRO A 33 1.57 -7.24 2.71
N PHE A 34 0.40 -7.88 2.65
CA PHE A 34 -0.26 -8.32 1.42
C PHE A 34 -1.49 -7.48 1.06
N CYS A 35 -1.97 -6.66 1.98
CA CYS A 35 -3.22 -5.94 1.77
C CYS A 35 -2.97 -4.71 0.87
N THR A 36 -3.97 -4.33 0.08
CA THR A 36 -3.94 -3.06 -0.65
C THR A 36 -3.91 -1.90 0.34
N ALA A 37 -3.63 -0.68 -0.12
CA ALA A 37 -3.60 0.51 0.74
C ALA A 37 -4.95 0.64 1.47
N ALA A 38 -4.96 0.24 2.75
CA ALA A 38 -6.14 0.27 3.59
C ALA A 38 -6.58 1.72 3.80
N GLY A 39 -7.90 1.94 3.72
CA GLY A 39 -8.50 3.20 4.12
C GLY A 39 -8.43 3.40 5.64
N GLN A 40 -8.76 4.61 6.08
CA GLN A 40 -9.19 4.80 7.47
C GLN A 40 -10.50 4.03 7.66
N THR A 41 -10.62 3.26 8.75
CA THR A 41 -11.86 2.51 9.00
C THR A 41 -12.96 3.45 9.47
N LEU A 42 -14.21 3.04 9.30
CA LEU A 42 -15.38 3.82 9.71
C LEU A 42 -15.35 4.10 11.21
N ARG A 43 -14.87 3.14 12.02
CA ARG A 43 -14.62 3.42 13.44
C ARG A 43 -13.58 4.52 13.62
N GLN A 44 -12.41 4.40 12.99
CA GLN A 44 -11.34 5.38 13.17
C GLN A 44 -11.79 6.78 12.73
N GLU A 45 -12.57 6.86 11.64
CA GLU A 45 -13.22 8.09 11.22
C GLU A 45 -14.13 8.62 12.33
N MET A 46 -15.12 7.84 12.76
CA MET A 46 -16.09 8.23 13.80
C MET A 46 -15.43 8.61 15.14
N GLU A 47 -14.36 7.93 15.53
CA GLU A 47 -13.58 8.24 16.73
C GLU A 47 -12.90 9.61 16.64
N SER A 48 -12.48 10.02 15.44
CA SER A 48 -11.82 11.32 15.20
C SER A 48 -12.78 12.52 15.08
N MET A 49 -14.09 12.28 14.96
CA MET A 49 -15.10 13.34 14.78
C MET A 49 -15.63 13.89 16.11
N ASP A 50 -16.03 15.16 16.15
CA ASP A 50 -16.69 15.75 17.34
C ASP A 50 -18.16 15.29 17.45
N VAL A 51 -18.83 15.16 16.30
CA VAL A 51 -20.22 14.70 16.19
C VAL A 51 -20.32 13.60 15.14
N VAL A 52 -21.06 12.54 15.46
CA VAL A 52 -21.47 11.52 14.48
C VAL A 52 -22.96 11.33 14.63
N ALA A 53 -23.71 11.36 13.54
CA ALA A 53 -25.16 11.32 13.58
C ALA A 53 -25.76 10.69 12.32
N ILE A 54 -27.04 10.34 12.42
CA ILE A 54 -27.87 9.94 11.29
C ILE A 54 -28.86 11.05 11.01
N ALA A 55 -28.96 11.46 9.74
CA ALA A 55 -29.84 12.54 9.32
C ALA A 55 -30.65 12.18 8.08
N THR A 56 -31.72 12.93 7.84
CA THR A 56 -32.52 12.90 6.61
C THR A 56 -32.41 14.24 5.90
N LEU A 57 -32.51 14.21 4.56
CA LEU A 57 -32.57 15.42 3.76
C LEU A 57 -33.90 16.13 4.01
N VAL A 58 -33.87 17.44 4.24
CA VAL A 58 -35.08 18.28 4.27
C VAL A 58 -35.35 18.75 2.85
N PRO A 59 -36.47 18.33 2.20
CA PRO A 59 -36.76 18.72 0.83
C PRO A 59 -36.94 20.24 0.71
N ASP A 60 -36.30 20.84 -0.28
CA ASP A 60 -36.37 22.29 -0.55
C ASP A 60 -37.02 22.64 -1.89
N GLY A 61 -37.61 21.64 -2.55
CA GLY A 61 -38.31 21.78 -3.83
C GLY A 61 -37.40 21.59 -5.06
N ARG A 62 -36.08 21.53 -4.90
CA ARG A 62 -35.16 21.16 -6.00
C ARG A 62 -35.30 19.67 -6.34
N ASP A 63 -35.21 19.34 -7.62
CA ASP A 63 -35.20 17.95 -8.07
C ASP A 63 -33.83 17.30 -7.83
N ASP A 64 -32.75 18.03 -8.15
CA ASP A 64 -31.37 17.69 -7.82
C ASP A 64 -30.70 18.86 -7.11
N ILE A 65 -29.83 18.53 -6.16
CA ILE A 65 -29.07 19.48 -5.37
C ILE A 65 -27.60 19.34 -5.74
N ASP A 66 -26.97 20.48 -5.99
CA ASP A 66 -25.53 20.65 -6.15
C ASP A 66 -25.08 21.80 -5.24
N GLY A 67 -24.66 21.47 -4.01
CA GLY A 67 -24.20 22.43 -3.01
C GLY A 67 -24.86 22.28 -1.64
N LEU A 68 -25.10 23.39 -0.93
CA LEU A 68 -25.66 23.34 0.42
C LEU A 68 -27.12 22.83 0.42
N ALA A 69 -27.39 21.88 1.29
CA ALA A 69 -28.72 21.36 1.60
C ALA A 69 -28.97 21.33 3.11
N LYS A 70 -30.25 21.44 3.49
CA LYS A 70 -30.66 21.28 4.87
C LYS A 70 -30.88 19.81 5.19
N PHE A 71 -30.36 19.39 6.33
CA PHE A 71 -30.58 18.06 6.89
C PHE A 71 -31.20 18.19 8.26
N LYS A 72 -32.00 17.18 8.63
CA LYS A 72 -32.60 17.06 9.96
C LYS A 72 -31.96 15.88 10.69
N LEU A 73 -31.44 16.12 11.89
CA LEU A 73 -30.86 15.06 12.73
C LEU A 73 -31.96 14.12 13.23
N GLU A 74 -31.81 12.83 12.97
CA GLU A 74 -32.74 11.80 13.41
C GLU A 74 -32.20 10.97 14.58
N ALA A 75 -30.90 10.73 14.62
CA ALA A 75 -30.24 10.04 15.72
C ALA A 75 -28.83 10.58 15.93
N ILE A 76 -28.39 10.63 17.20
CA ILE A 76 -27.04 11.04 17.57
C ILE A 76 -26.28 9.78 17.99
N LEU A 77 -25.14 9.55 17.36
CA LEU A 77 -24.25 8.44 17.63
C LEU A 77 -23.08 8.85 18.52
N LYS A 78 -22.62 10.11 18.40
CA LYS A 78 -21.59 10.76 19.21
C LYS A 78 -21.83 12.27 19.24
N GLY A 79 -21.52 12.93 20.36
CA GLY A 79 -21.57 14.40 20.46
C GLY A 79 -22.93 14.97 20.88
N ASP A 80 -23.67 14.26 21.74
CA ASP A 80 -24.98 14.67 22.28
C ASP A 80 -24.94 15.98 23.08
N ALA A 81 -23.77 16.39 23.58
CA ALA A 81 -23.57 17.69 24.18
C ALA A 81 -23.55 18.86 23.16
N LEU A 82 -23.31 18.57 21.88
CA LEU A 82 -23.12 19.57 20.82
C LEU A 82 -24.35 19.75 19.92
N VAL A 83 -25.18 18.71 19.78
CA VAL A 83 -26.36 18.70 18.90
C VAL A 83 -27.56 18.03 19.55
N LYS A 84 -28.76 18.28 19.01
CA LYS A 84 -30.01 17.66 19.48
C LYS A 84 -30.76 16.94 18.36
N VAL A 85 -31.42 15.83 18.69
CA VAL A 85 -32.33 15.16 17.75
C VAL A 85 -33.42 16.14 17.30
N GLY A 86 -33.69 16.15 16.00
CA GLY A 86 -34.62 17.07 15.35
C GLY A 86 -34.02 18.42 14.93
N GLN A 87 -32.78 18.74 15.33
CA GLN A 87 -32.09 19.95 14.88
C GLN A 87 -31.81 19.90 13.37
N GLU A 88 -32.05 21.02 12.70
CA GLU A 88 -31.68 21.20 11.29
C GLU A 88 -30.27 21.80 11.16
N PHE A 89 -29.55 21.40 10.12
CA PHE A 89 -28.20 21.91 9.85
C PHE A 89 -27.85 21.94 8.35
N GLN A 90 -26.81 22.72 8.05
CA GLN A 90 -26.11 22.92 6.77
C GLN A 90 -25.17 21.78 6.37
N ALA A 91 -25.31 21.10 5.23
CA ALA A 91 -24.19 20.30 4.69
C ALA A 91 -24.12 20.35 3.15
N THR A 92 -22.93 20.17 2.59
CA THR A 92 -22.73 20.07 1.14
C THR A 92 -23.22 18.71 0.65
N TYR A 93 -24.15 18.70 -0.29
CA TYR A 93 -24.79 17.51 -0.84
C TYR A 93 -24.89 17.61 -2.37
N PHE A 94 -24.64 16.48 -3.01
CA PHE A 94 -24.76 16.31 -4.46
C PHE A 94 -25.66 15.10 -4.71
N GLY A 95 -26.87 15.33 -5.22
CA GLY A 95 -27.83 14.25 -5.49
C GLY A 95 -29.29 14.67 -5.43
N PRO A 96 -30.22 13.69 -5.45
CA PRO A 96 -31.65 13.98 -5.54
C PRO A 96 -32.17 14.78 -4.35
N GLY A 97 -32.88 15.88 -4.62
CA GLY A 97 -33.46 16.78 -3.61
C GLY A 97 -34.68 16.22 -2.87
N LYS A 98 -35.20 15.08 -3.34
CA LYS A 98 -36.32 14.34 -2.75
C LYS A 98 -35.89 12.98 -2.18
N SER A 99 -34.60 12.82 -1.86
CA SER A 99 -34.08 11.59 -1.26
C SER A 99 -34.77 11.28 0.07
N THR A 100 -35.28 10.06 0.22
CA THR A 100 -35.80 9.51 1.49
C THR A 100 -34.76 8.69 2.24
N LYS A 101 -33.53 8.61 1.72
CA LYS A 101 -32.44 7.88 2.36
C LYS A 101 -32.06 8.56 3.66
N ARG A 102 -31.53 7.75 4.57
CA ARG A 102 -30.82 8.24 5.76
C ARG A 102 -29.34 8.33 5.45
N PHE A 103 -28.68 9.29 6.07
CA PHE A 103 -27.29 9.60 5.81
C PHE A 103 -26.50 9.54 7.10
N LEU A 104 -25.31 8.94 7.06
CA LEU A 104 -24.30 9.11 8.07
C LEU A 104 -23.67 10.49 7.89
N MET A 105 -23.65 11.26 8.97
CA MET A 105 -23.17 12.62 9.04
C MET A 105 -22.07 12.72 10.07
N GLN A 106 -20.96 13.32 9.69
CA GLN A 106 -19.80 13.51 10.54
C GLN A 106 -19.51 15.01 10.66
N GLY A 107 -19.34 15.50 11.89
CA GLY A 107 -19.10 16.91 12.20
C GLY A 107 -17.79 17.09 12.96
N VAL A 108 -17.04 18.12 12.59
CA VAL A 108 -15.80 18.55 13.26
C VAL A 108 -15.88 20.02 13.66
N ASP A 109 -15.00 20.43 14.57
CA ASP A 109 -14.95 21.76 15.19
C ASP A 109 -16.15 21.99 16.13
N PRO A 110 -15.99 21.74 17.44
CA PRO A 110 -17.11 21.80 18.38
C PRO A 110 -17.61 23.23 18.64
N ARG A 111 -16.88 24.27 18.19
CA ARG A 111 -17.32 25.67 18.31
C ARG A 111 -18.17 26.09 17.12
N GLU A 112 -17.81 25.62 15.93
CA GLU A 112 -18.51 25.89 14.68
C GLU A 112 -18.54 24.62 13.84
N LEU A 113 -19.54 23.76 14.09
CA LEU A 113 -19.62 22.44 13.48
C LEU A 113 -19.60 22.53 11.95
N VAL A 114 -18.53 22.01 11.35
CA VAL A 114 -18.39 21.80 9.91
C VAL A 114 -18.74 20.35 9.60
N TRP A 115 -19.77 20.15 8.78
CA TRP A 115 -20.27 18.84 8.42
C TRP A 115 -19.62 18.30 7.15
N SER A 116 -19.30 17.00 7.16
CA SER A 116 -18.83 16.25 6.01
C SER A 116 -19.91 16.13 4.93
N SER A 117 -19.50 15.69 3.74
CA SER A 117 -20.44 15.20 2.74
C SER A 117 -21.26 14.03 3.31
N PRO A 118 -22.59 14.01 3.12
CA PRO A 118 -23.46 12.94 3.58
C PRO A 118 -23.09 11.59 2.94
N VAL A 119 -22.96 10.54 3.76
CA VAL A 119 -22.79 9.17 3.26
C VAL A 119 -24.14 8.47 3.30
N PRO A 120 -24.73 8.08 2.15
CA PRO A 120 -26.03 7.42 2.14
C PRO A 120 -25.93 6.04 2.80
N LEU A 121 -26.91 5.72 3.65
CA LEU A 121 -27.00 4.44 4.34
C LEU A 121 -28.14 3.60 3.76
N THR A 122 -27.89 2.30 3.64
CA THR A 122 -28.96 1.30 3.58
C THR A 122 -29.48 1.01 4.98
N ASP A 123 -30.60 0.29 5.09
CA ASP A 123 -31.14 -0.15 6.39
C ASP A 123 -30.12 -1.03 7.15
N GLU A 124 -29.34 -1.85 6.44
CA GLU A 124 -28.26 -2.64 7.02
C GLU A 124 -27.05 -1.77 7.38
N GLY A 125 -26.74 -0.77 6.56
CA GLY A 125 -25.73 0.27 6.83
C GLY A 125 -25.95 0.97 8.17
N GLU A 126 -27.18 1.42 8.42
CA GLU A 126 -27.53 2.06 9.68
C GLU A 126 -27.39 1.12 10.88
N LYS A 127 -27.88 -0.13 10.75
CA LYS A 127 -27.74 -1.14 11.81
C LYS A 127 -26.27 -1.42 12.09
N TYR A 128 -25.44 -1.53 11.05
CA TYR A 128 -24.01 -1.78 11.15
C TYR A 128 -23.30 -0.66 11.91
N VAL A 129 -23.48 0.59 11.50
CA VAL A 129 -22.89 1.76 12.19
C VAL A 129 -23.29 1.81 13.66
N SER A 130 -24.55 1.51 13.96
CA SER A 130 -25.05 1.45 15.33
C SER A 130 -24.39 0.33 16.16
N LYS A 131 -24.00 -0.79 15.53
CA LYS A 131 -23.26 -1.87 16.19
C LYS A 131 -21.80 -1.50 16.42
N LEU A 132 -21.15 -0.76 15.52
CA LEU A 132 -19.74 -0.35 15.65
C LEU A 132 -19.44 0.35 16.98
N LEU A 133 -20.36 1.21 17.43
CA LEU A 133 -20.25 1.96 18.69
C LEU A 133 -20.28 1.07 19.94
N LYS A 134 -20.82 -0.13 19.81
CA LYS A 134 -21.01 -1.10 20.90
C LYS A 134 -19.98 -2.21 20.86
N LEU A 135 -19.11 -2.23 19.84
CA LEU A 135 -18.10 -3.25 19.73
C LEU A 135 -17.10 -3.16 20.90
N PRO A 136 -16.67 -4.31 21.43
CA PRO A 136 -15.62 -4.35 22.43
C PRO A 136 -14.32 -3.77 21.86
N GLN A 137 -13.44 -3.34 22.74
CA GLN A 137 -12.09 -2.90 22.35
C GLN A 137 -11.16 -4.08 22.04
N ASP A 138 -11.55 -5.31 22.43
CA ASP A 138 -10.80 -6.53 22.14
C ASP A 138 -10.68 -6.75 20.62
N PRO A 139 -9.45 -6.81 20.06
CA PRO A 139 -9.25 -6.97 18.62
C PRO A 139 -9.87 -8.25 18.06
N VAL A 140 -9.83 -9.36 18.80
CA VAL A 140 -10.29 -10.67 18.29
C VAL A 140 -11.81 -10.73 18.22
N GLU A 141 -12.50 -10.20 19.22
CA GLU A 141 -13.95 -10.08 19.20
C GLU A 141 -14.43 -9.15 18.08
N ARG A 142 -13.70 -8.08 17.81
CA ARG A 142 -13.99 -7.18 16.68
C ARG A 142 -13.81 -7.88 15.33
N LEU A 143 -12.68 -8.56 15.11
CA LEU A 143 -12.43 -9.28 13.87
C LEU A 143 -13.47 -10.38 13.64
N ALA A 144 -13.90 -11.06 14.71
CA ALA A 144 -14.97 -12.05 14.65
C ALA A 144 -16.31 -11.44 14.21
N PHE A 145 -16.57 -10.17 14.53
CA PHE A 145 -17.71 -9.43 14.03
C PHE A 145 -17.53 -9.01 12.56
N PHE A 146 -16.37 -8.46 12.19
CA PHE A 146 -16.14 -7.93 10.83
C PHE A 146 -16.11 -9.02 9.75
N GLN A 147 -15.61 -10.23 10.05
CA GLN A 147 -15.56 -11.31 9.05
C GLN A 147 -16.94 -11.73 8.53
N GLU A 148 -18.02 -11.49 9.29
CA GLU A 148 -19.39 -11.83 8.89
C GLU A 148 -19.88 -10.97 7.71
N TYR A 149 -19.24 -9.83 7.48
CA TYR A 149 -19.60 -8.85 6.47
C TYR A 149 -18.65 -8.87 5.26
N PHE A 150 -17.72 -9.83 5.20
CA PHE A 150 -16.97 -10.09 3.98
C PHE A 150 -17.91 -10.44 2.82
N GLU A 151 -17.64 -9.84 1.65
CA GLU A 151 -18.47 -9.97 0.45
C GLU A 151 -19.94 -9.56 0.64
N HIS A 152 -20.24 -8.73 1.66
CA HIS A 152 -21.57 -8.17 1.83
C HIS A 152 -21.94 -7.24 0.64
N PRO A 153 -23.17 -7.29 0.11
CA PRO A 153 -23.58 -6.51 -1.07
C PRO A 153 -23.61 -5.00 -0.83
N ASP A 154 -23.75 -4.57 0.43
CA ASP A 154 -23.49 -3.18 0.81
C ASP A 154 -21.97 -2.94 0.84
N ALA A 155 -21.49 -2.14 -0.12
CA ALA A 155 -20.09 -1.82 -0.29
C ALA A 155 -19.48 -1.07 0.91
N LEU A 156 -20.27 -0.31 1.68
CA LEU A 156 -19.77 0.35 2.90
C LEU A 156 -19.31 -0.70 3.91
N LEU A 157 -20.12 -1.73 4.12
CA LEU A 157 -19.87 -2.80 5.08
C LEU A 157 -18.68 -3.67 4.65
N SER A 158 -18.71 -4.17 3.42
CA SER A 158 -17.68 -5.08 2.93
C SER A 158 -16.32 -4.41 2.74
N ARG A 159 -16.29 -3.10 2.48
CA ARG A 159 -15.05 -2.30 2.47
C ARG A 159 -14.53 -2.04 3.87
N ASP A 160 -15.36 -1.54 4.78
CA ASP A 160 -14.93 -1.24 6.15
C ASP A 160 -14.37 -2.49 6.87
N CYS A 161 -15.01 -3.64 6.65
CA CYS A 161 -14.54 -4.92 7.21
C CYS A 161 -13.20 -5.37 6.62
N TYR A 162 -12.95 -5.09 5.34
CA TYR A 162 -11.63 -5.33 4.74
C TYR A 162 -10.57 -4.44 5.37
N ASP A 163 -10.86 -3.14 5.49
CA ASP A 163 -9.94 -2.16 6.05
C ASP A 163 -9.62 -2.49 7.53
N GLU A 164 -10.61 -2.91 8.35
CA GLU A 164 -10.36 -3.36 9.73
C GLU A 164 -9.41 -4.56 9.78
N PHE A 165 -9.53 -5.54 8.87
CA PHE A 165 -8.57 -6.64 8.79
C PHE A 165 -7.19 -6.21 8.26
N ALA A 166 -7.15 -5.35 7.25
CA ALA A 166 -5.91 -4.90 6.63
C ALA A 166 -5.04 -4.06 7.58
N LEU A 167 -5.66 -3.30 8.49
CA LEU A 167 -4.98 -2.53 9.53
C LEU A 167 -4.61 -3.35 10.78
N THR A 168 -5.14 -4.57 10.90
CA THR A 168 -4.91 -5.39 12.09
C THR A 168 -3.53 -6.06 12.05
N PRO A 169 -2.72 -5.97 13.12
CA PRO A 169 -1.49 -6.74 13.24
C PRO A 169 -1.70 -8.24 13.03
N TYR A 170 -0.77 -8.89 12.32
CA TYR A 170 -0.90 -10.32 12.01
C TYR A 170 -1.02 -11.21 13.27
N GLU A 171 -0.36 -10.83 14.37
CA GLU A 171 -0.45 -11.54 15.66
C GLU A 171 -1.87 -11.59 16.23
N GLU A 172 -2.70 -10.57 15.99
CA GLU A 172 -4.11 -10.57 16.40
C GLU A 172 -4.97 -11.42 15.45
N VAL A 173 -4.66 -11.40 14.15
CA VAL A 173 -5.33 -12.27 13.15
C VAL A 173 -5.10 -13.75 13.49
N ILE A 174 -3.91 -14.13 13.97
CA ILE A 174 -3.63 -15.49 14.43
C ILE A 174 -4.58 -15.90 15.58
N LYS A 175 -4.86 -15.01 16.52
CA LYS A 175 -5.73 -15.31 17.66
C LYS A 175 -7.19 -15.56 17.25
N LEU A 176 -7.60 -15.09 16.08
CA LEU A 176 -8.93 -15.34 15.52
C LEU A 176 -9.11 -16.79 15.00
N LYS A 177 -8.04 -17.58 14.88
CA LYS A 177 -8.02 -18.91 14.25
C LYS A 177 -9.26 -19.79 14.49
N SER A 178 -9.67 -19.96 15.75
CA SER A 178 -10.77 -20.87 16.10
C SER A 178 -12.16 -20.37 15.70
N LYS A 179 -12.27 -19.11 15.26
CA LYS A 179 -13.52 -18.46 14.85
C LYS A 179 -13.62 -18.26 13.33
N MET A 180 -12.58 -18.61 12.56
CA MET A 180 -12.57 -18.45 11.11
C MET A 180 -13.34 -19.59 10.41
N ASP A 181 -14.12 -19.24 9.39
CA ASP A 181 -14.80 -20.21 8.52
C ASP A 181 -13.88 -20.64 7.36
N ARG A 182 -13.08 -21.69 7.62
CA ARG A 182 -12.15 -22.25 6.62
C ARG A 182 -12.86 -22.68 5.32
N PRO A 183 -13.95 -23.47 5.34
CA PRO A 183 -14.66 -23.83 4.10
C PRO A 183 -15.10 -22.63 3.25
N LYS A 184 -15.63 -21.57 3.88
CA LYS A 184 -16.05 -20.36 3.17
C LYS A 184 -14.87 -19.65 2.52
N LEU A 185 -13.76 -19.50 3.26
CA LEU A 185 -12.53 -18.90 2.74
C LEU A 185 -11.96 -19.68 1.54
N ILE A 186 -11.95 -21.02 1.61
CA ILE A 186 -11.53 -21.87 0.48
C ILE A 186 -12.43 -21.63 -0.73
N GLY A 187 -13.74 -21.57 -0.53
CA GLY A 187 -14.70 -21.28 -1.60
C GLY A 187 -14.42 -19.95 -2.30
N TRP A 188 -14.14 -18.89 -1.54
CA TRP A 188 -13.83 -17.57 -2.11
C TRP A 188 -12.52 -17.50 -2.87
N VAL A 189 -11.43 -18.10 -2.37
CA VAL A 189 -10.14 -18.02 -3.06
C VAL A 189 -10.11 -18.84 -4.36
N GLN A 190 -10.93 -19.88 -4.44
CA GLN A 190 -11.09 -20.70 -5.64
C GLN A 190 -12.06 -20.12 -6.67
N ASP A 191 -12.84 -19.10 -6.30
CA ASP A 191 -13.68 -18.38 -7.26
C ASP A 191 -12.81 -17.54 -8.22
N PRO A 192 -12.87 -17.78 -9.54
CA PRO A 192 -12.09 -17.00 -10.51
C PRO A 192 -12.55 -15.54 -10.62
N ALA A 193 -13.79 -15.21 -10.22
CA ALA A 193 -14.33 -13.86 -10.27
C ALA A 193 -13.94 -13.01 -9.04
N MET A 194 -13.41 -13.65 -7.99
CA MET A 194 -13.02 -12.96 -6.76
C MET A 194 -11.84 -12.03 -7.01
N ALA A 195 -11.96 -10.78 -6.54
CA ALA A 195 -10.95 -9.75 -6.77
C ALA A 195 -9.60 -10.12 -6.11
N PRO A 196 -8.44 -9.83 -6.74
CA PRO A 196 -7.13 -10.25 -6.21
C PRO A 196 -6.82 -9.71 -4.81
N ASP A 197 -7.23 -8.48 -4.48
CA ASP A 197 -7.08 -7.86 -3.15
C ASP A 197 -7.86 -8.61 -2.07
N ARG A 198 -9.06 -9.11 -2.40
CA ARG A 198 -9.88 -9.97 -1.53
C ARG A 198 -9.24 -11.33 -1.33
N LYS A 199 -8.78 -11.96 -2.42
CA LYS A 199 -8.04 -13.23 -2.34
C LYS A 199 -6.82 -13.11 -1.42
N ARG A 200 -6.10 -11.99 -1.45
CA ARG A 200 -4.94 -11.79 -0.56
C ARG A 200 -5.26 -11.87 0.92
N LEU A 201 -6.35 -11.24 1.34
CA LEU A 201 -6.82 -11.33 2.71
C LEU A 201 -7.22 -12.77 3.06
N TYR A 202 -7.98 -13.43 2.18
CA TYR A 202 -8.47 -14.79 2.43
C TYR A 202 -7.35 -15.82 2.46
N TYR A 203 -6.33 -15.73 1.61
CA TYR A 203 -5.14 -16.56 1.72
C TYR A 203 -4.39 -16.32 3.04
N THR A 204 -4.26 -15.06 3.46
CA THR A 204 -3.64 -14.73 4.76
C THR A 204 -4.37 -15.42 5.92
N MET A 205 -5.71 -15.38 5.92
CA MET A 205 -6.56 -16.09 6.89
C MET A 205 -6.43 -17.62 6.76
N LEU A 206 -6.37 -18.15 5.55
CA LEU A 206 -6.14 -19.59 5.31
C LEU A 206 -4.76 -20.05 5.79
N GLY A 207 -3.74 -19.19 5.78
CA GLY A 207 -2.48 -19.49 6.47
C GLY A 207 -2.66 -19.71 7.98
N VAL A 208 -3.65 -19.06 8.60
CA VAL A 208 -3.94 -19.17 10.04
C VAL A 208 -4.82 -20.39 10.35
N CYS A 209 -5.96 -20.51 9.68
CA CYS A 209 -6.97 -21.53 9.96
C CYS A 209 -6.89 -22.79 9.09
N GLY A 210 -6.09 -22.77 8.02
CA GLY A 210 -5.89 -23.89 7.12
C GLY A 210 -5.14 -25.06 7.73
N THR A 211 -5.06 -26.15 6.97
CA THR A 211 -4.39 -27.39 7.36
C THR A 211 -3.42 -27.86 6.29
N ASN A 212 -2.57 -28.84 6.63
CA ASN A 212 -1.64 -29.42 5.66
C ASN A 212 -2.34 -30.04 4.43
N GLU A 213 -3.60 -30.48 4.54
CA GLU A 213 -4.34 -30.97 3.37
C GLU A 213 -4.62 -29.86 2.33
N ASP A 214 -4.73 -28.60 2.76
CA ASP A 214 -4.97 -27.48 1.85
C ASP A 214 -3.80 -27.22 0.91
N THR A 215 -2.60 -27.64 1.29
CA THR A 215 -1.41 -27.38 0.49
C THR A 215 -1.52 -28.03 -0.89
N VAL A 216 -2.27 -29.13 -1.03
CA VAL A 216 -2.42 -29.85 -2.32
C VAL A 216 -3.03 -28.97 -3.40
N TRP A 217 -4.12 -28.25 -3.09
CA TRP A 217 -4.74 -27.37 -4.08
C TRP A 217 -3.96 -26.06 -4.24
N MET A 218 -3.29 -25.58 -3.18
CA MET A 218 -2.40 -24.43 -3.27
C MET A 218 -1.21 -24.69 -4.21
N GLU A 219 -0.57 -25.86 -4.12
CA GLU A 219 0.52 -26.27 -5.01
C GLU A 219 0.08 -26.26 -6.48
N LYS A 220 -1.15 -26.72 -6.76
CA LYS A 220 -1.75 -26.66 -8.10
C LYS A 220 -1.95 -25.23 -8.60
N MET A 221 -2.40 -24.32 -7.74
CA MET A 221 -2.61 -22.92 -8.11
C MET A 221 -1.27 -22.19 -8.33
N ILE A 222 -0.30 -22.41 -7.45
CA ILE A 222 1.06 -21.87 -7.55
C ILE A 222 1.72 -22.29 -8.87
N THR A 223 1.57 -23.55 -9.26
CA THR A 223 2.18 -24.09 -10.48
C THR A 223 1.37 -23.87 -11.76
N SER A 224 0.15 -23.32 -11.65
CA SER A 224 -0.72 -23.09 -12.82
C SER A 224 -0.15 -22.05 -13.78
N THR A 225 -0.32 -22.25 -15.08
CA THR A 225 0.05 -21.26 -16.11
C THR A 225 -1.01 -20.20 -16.34
N LYS A 226 -2.17 -20.31 -15.67
CA LYS A 226 -3.29 -19.38 -15.79
C LYS A 226 -3.16 -18.20 -14.82
N PRO A 227 -3.17 -16.95 -15.30
CA PRO A 227 -3.06 -15.77 -14.42
C PRO A 227 -4.15 -15.71 -13.34
N GLU A 228 -5.38 -16.12 -13.65
CA GLU A 228 -6.52 -16.11 -12.71
C GLU A 228 -6.34 -17.08 -11.52
N ASP A 229 -5.63 -18.20 -11.73
CA ASP A 229 -5.29 -19.15 -10.67
C ASP A 229 -4.21 -18.59 -9.73
N ARG A 230 -3.43 -17.60 -10.20
CA ARG A 230 -2.35 -16.93 -9.45
C ARG A 230 -2.76 -15.55 -8.93
N ALA A 231 -4.04 -15.20 -8.96
CA ALA A 231 -4.52 -13.95 -8.38
C ALA A 231 -4.21 -13.90 -6.87
N GLY A 232 -3.38 -12.94 -6.45
CA GLY A 232 -2.88 -12.86 -5.07
C GLY A 232 -1.74 -13.83 -4.75
N LEU A 233 -0.91 -14.18 -5.74
CA LEU A 233 0.17 -15.17 -5.64
C LEU A 233 1.09 -15.01 -4.42
N ASP A 234 1.40 -13.79 -4.01
CA ASP A 234 2.23 -13.48 -2.84
C ASP A 234 1.64 -14.07 -1.56
N SER A 235 0.39 -13.74 -1.28
CA SER A 235 -0.34 -14.27 -0.13
C SER A 235 -0.64 -15.77 -0.23
N LEU A 236 -0.85 -16.30 -1.45
CA LEU A 236 -1.01 -17.73 -1.70
C LEU A 236 0.27 -18.50 -1.35
N ILE A 237 1.43 -18.03 -1.81
CA ILE A 237 2.73 -18.62 -1.47
C ILE A 237 2.98 -18.50 0.04
N ALA A 238 2.66 -17.36 0.63
CA ALA A 238 2.83 -17.15 2.07
C ALA A 238 1.99 -18.15 2.88
N ALA A 239 0.71 -18.29 2.56
CA ALA A 239 -0.21 -19.25 3.18
C ALA A 239 0.27 -20.70 3.00
N TYR A 240 0.67 -21.07 1.77
CA TYR A 240 1.25 -22.38 1.48
C TYR A 240 2.45 -22.69 2.37
N LEU A 241 3.40 -21.76 2.48
CA LEU A 241 4.60 -21.91 3.32
C LEU A 241 4.27 -21.90 4.82
N THR A 242 3.23 -21.18 5.26
CA THR A 242 2.75 -21.24 6.65
C THR A 242 2.24 -22.63 7.00
N LEU A 243 1.53 -23.29 6.08
CA LEU A 243 0.96 -24.62 6.31
C LEU A 243 2.01 -25.74 6.12
N LYS A 244 2.80 -25.67 5.05
CA LYS A 244 3.79 -26.68 4.66
C LYS A 244 5.11 -26.58 5.42
N GLY A 245 5.44 -25.41 5.96
CA GLY A 245 6.74 -25.11 6.55
C GLY A 245 7.89 -25.15 5.53
N GLU A 246 9.11 -25.38 6.02
CA GLU A 246 10.33 -25.37 5.19
C GLU A 246 10.31 -26.42 4.06
N ALA A 247 9.53 -27.50 4.22
CA ALA A 247 9.35 -28.52 3.18
C ALA A 247 8.69 -27.97 1.90
N GLY A 248 8.01 -26.81 1.97
CA GLY A 248 7.43 -26.14 0.81
C GLY A 248 8.41 -25.24 0.04
N LEU A 249 9.56 -24.89 0.62
CA LEU A 249 10.53 -23.99 -0.02
C LEU A 249 11.03 -24.46 -1.39
N PRO A 250 11.33 -25.76 -1.62
CA PRO A 250 11.80 -26.22 -2.93
C PRO A 250 10.86 -25.83 -4.08
N LEU A 251 9.55 -25.95 -3.89
CA LEU A 251 8.56 -25.58 -4.91
C LEU A 251 8.68 -24.10 -5.31
N ILE A 252 8.81 -23.22 -4.32
CA ILE A 252 8.88 -21.77 -4.54
C ILE A 252 10.20 -21.37 -5.17
N VAL A 253 11.30 -21.94 -4.68
CA VAL A 253 12.65 -21.72 -5.21
C VAL A 253 12.72 -22.16 -6.68
N ASP A 254 12.24 -23.35 -6.99
CA ASP A 254 12.38 -23.93 -8.32
C ASP A 254 11.37 -23.31 -9.31
N SER A 255 10.18 -22.91 -8.87
CA SER A 255 9.17 -22.31 -9.76
C SER A 255 9.45 -20.85 -10.10
N PHE A 256 10.04 -20.08 -9.17
CA PHE A 256 10.15 -18.62 -9.31
C PHE A 256 11.58 -18.09 -9.24
N LEU A 257 12.40 -18.54 -8.28
CA LEU A 257 13.71 -17.92 -8.04
C LEU A 257 14.79 -18.44 -9.00
N LYS A 258 14.83 -19.76 -9.22
CA LYS A 258 15.77 -20.40 -10.16
C LYS A 258 15.26 -20.47 -11.59
N ASN A 259 13.93 -20.46 -11.78
CA ASN A 259 13.33 -20.59 -13.11
C ASN A 259 13.63 -19.33 -13.96
N PRO A 260 14.42 -19.45 -15.05
CA PRO A 260 14.76 -18.32 -15.89
C PRO A 260 13.54 -17.72 -16.60
N GLU A 261 12.51 -18.53 -16.85
CA GLU A 261 11.27 -18.14 -17.54
C GLU A 261 10.25 -17.46 -16.61
N SER A 262 10.53 -17.42 -15.30
CA SER A 262 9.63 -16.79 -14.34
C SER A 262 9.52 -15.28 -14.59
N GLN A 263 8.28 -14.79 -14.62
CA GLN A 263 7.97 -13.39 -14.87
C GLN A 263 8.30 -12.53 -13.66
N TYR A 264 8.70 -11.29 -13.89
CA TYR A 264 9.07 -10.36 -12.81
C TYR A 264 8.00 -10.24 -11.72
N VAL A 265 6.71 -10.20 -12.11
CA VAL A 265 5.59 -10.09 -11.16
C VAL A 265 5.48 -11.32 -10.24
N ASP A 266 5.75 -12.51 -10.76
CA ASP A 266 5.70 -13.76 -9.99
C ASP A 266 6.92 -13.88 -9.07
N ILE A 267 8.11 -13.47 -9.54
CA ILE A 267 9.33 -13.39 -8.73
C ILE A 267 9.13 -12.42 -7.58
N PHE A 268 8.58 -11.23 -7.87
CA PHE A 268 8.30 -10.23 -6.85
C PHE A 268 7.31 -10.76 -5.81
N ALA A 269 6.25 -11.45 -6.23
CA ALA A 269 5.29 -12.10 -5.35
C ALA A 269 5.96 -13.15 -4.43
N ALA A 270 6.83 -14.01 -4.97
CA ALA A 270 7.59 -14.98 -4.19
C ALA A 270 8.52 -14.32 -3.18
N VAL A 271 9.21 -13.23 -3.56
CA VAL A 271 10.06 -12.44 -2.65
C VAL A 271 9.23 -11.81 -1.53
N MET A 272 8.05 -11.26 -1.82
CA MET A 272 7.14 -10.70 -0.81
C MET A 272 6.69 -11.76 0.19
N ALA A 273 6.32 -12.95 -0.28
CA ALA A 273 5.93 -14.07 0.58
C ALA A 273 7.07 -14.52 1.51
N LEU A 274 8.29 -14.63 0.97
CA LEU A 274 9.48 -14.97 1.75
C LEU A 274 9.82 -13.87 2.76
N ARG A 275 9.70 -12.59 2.38
CA ARG A 275 9.91 -11.45 3.28
C ARG A 275 8.95 -11.50 4.46
N PHE A 276 7.66 -11.74 4.20
CA PHE A 276 6.66 -11.94 5.25
C PHE A 276 7.08 -13.02 6.26
N HIS A 277 7.61 -14.16 5.79
CA HIS A 277 8.08 -15.22 6.69
C HIS A 277 9.31 -14.82 7.51
N SER A 278 10.18 -13.95 6.98
CA SER A 278 11.33 -13.43 7.73
C SER A 278 10.99 -12.37 8.80
N THR A 279 9.80 -11.76 8.73
CA THR A 279 9.38 -10.65 9.59
C THR A 279 8.19 -10.99 10.48
N GLU A 280 7.09 -11.42 9.89
CA GLU A 280 5.75 -11.51 10.50
C GLU A 280 5.34 -12.96 10.74
N GLY A 281 5.38 -13.79 9.69
CA GLY A 281 4.88 -15.17 9.73
C GLY A 281 5.65 -16.07 10.68
N LYS A 282 6.99 -15.95 10.70
CA LYS A 282 7.92 -16.64 11.61
C LYS A 282 7.77 -18.17 11.68
N VAL A 283 7.08 -18.79 10.72
CA VAL A 283 7.01 -20.26 10.57
C VAL A 283 8.32 -20.80 10.00
N LEU A 284 8.94 -20.06 9.08
CA LEU A 284 10.24 -20.39 8.51
C LEU A 284 11.37 -19.70 9.28
N THR A 285 12.51 -20.38 9.39
CA THR A 285 13.70 -19.75 9.99
C THR A 285 14.29 -18.70 9.07
N LYS A 286 14.81 -17.58 9.62
CA LYS A 286 15.51 -16.56 8.82
C LYS A 286 16.64 -17.14 7.95
N PRO A 287 17.48 -18.09 8.44
CA PRO A 287 18.47 -18.74 7.59
C PRO A 287 17.89 -19.53 6.41
N ALA A 288 16.76 -20.22 6.60
CA ALA A 288 16.10 -20.93 5.50
C ALA A 288 15.55 -19.97 4.44
N VAL A 289 14.93 -18.86 4.87
CA VAL A 289 14.45 -17.81 3.97
C VAL A 289 15.61 -17.13 3.24
N ALA A 290 16.67 -16.75 3.94
CA ALA A 290 17.88 -16.16 3.34
C ALA A 290 18.48 -17.09 2.29
N LYS A 291 18.65 -18.38 2.62
CA LYS A 291 19.15 -19.39 1.68
C LYS A 291 18.29 -19.49 0.41
N ALA A 292 16.96 -19.44 0.55
CA ALA A 292 16.05 -19.44 -0.60
C ALA A 292 16.25 -18.18 -1.46
N MET A 293 16.27 -17.00 -0.84
CA MET A 293 16.48 -15.71 -1.52
C MET A 293 17.84 -15.61 -2.23
N CYS A 294 18.89 -16.25 -1.70
CA CYS A 294 20.23 -16.25 -2.31
C CYS A 294 20.27 -16.80 -3.73
N HIS A 295 19.32 -17.67 -4.12
CA HIS A 295 19.22 -18.14 -5.52
C HIS A 295 18.96 -16.99 -6.50
N LEU A 296 18.25 -15.94 -6.08
CA LEU A 296 17.98 -14.80 -6.95
C LEU A 296 19.24 -13.95 -7.23
N LEU A 297 20.28 -14.07 -6.42
CA LEU A 297 21.58 -13.44 -6.68
C LEU A 297 22.28 -14.05 -7.92
N GLU A 298 21.82 -15.19 -8.44
CA GLU A 298 22.28 -15.78 -9.72
C GLU A 298 21.74 -15.01 -10.93
N ARG A 299 20.81 -14.08 -10.70
CA ARG A 299 20.19 -13.22 -11.71
C ARG A 299 20.52 -11.76 -11.39
N PRO A 300 21.66 -11.23 -11.88
CA PRO A 300 22.14 -9.89 -11.52
C PRO A 300 21.08 -8.78 -11.68
N ASP A 301 20.23 -8.87 -12.70
CA ASP A 301 19.18 -7.87 -12.98
C ASP A 301 18.02 -7.85 -11.96
N LEU A 302 17.95 -8.85 -11.08
CA LEU A 302 16.91 -9.03 -10.06
C LEU A 302 17.48 -9.14 -8.64
N ALA A 303 18.81 -9.11 -8.50
CA ALA A 303 19.49 -9.36 -7.23
C ALA A 303 19.17 -8.29 -6.17
N ASP A 304 18.85 -7.08 -6.60
CA ASP A 304 18.42 -5.98 -5.72
C ASP A 304 17.16 -6.26 -4.91
N LEU A 305 16.27 -7.11 -5.44
CA LEU A 305 15.00 -7.42 -4.80
C LEU A 305 15.21 -8.06 -3.42
N VAL A 306 16.34 -8.76 -3.24
CA VAL A 306 16.63 -9.56 -2.04
C VAL A 306 17.80 -9.04 -1.20
N ILE A 307 18.71 -8.23 -1.76
CA ILE A 307 19.89 -7.73 -1.01
C ILE A 307 19.50 -7.01 0.30
N PRO A 308 18.49 -6.12 0.34
CA PRO A 308 18.05 -5.50 1.58
C PRO A 308 17.49 -6.50 2.60
N ASP A 309 16.81 -7.56 2.13
CA ASP A 309 16.26 -8.58 3.01
C ASP A 309 17.36 -9.46 3.62
N LEU A 310 18.38 -9.81 2.84
CA LEU A 310 19.56 -10.52 3.34
C LEU A 310 20.26 -9.71 4.44
N ALA A 311 20.41 -8.39 4.26
CA ALA A 311 20.97 -7.51 5.29
C ALA A 311 20.10 -7.48 6.57
N ARG A 312 18.76 -7.39 6.44
CA ARG A 312 17.83 -7.41 7.59
C ARG A 312 17.82 -8.74 8.33
N MET A 313 18.06 -9.84 7.61
CA MET A 313 18.21 -11.18 8.18
C MET A 313 19.62 -11.43 8.72
N GLU A 314 20.53 -10.46 8.57
CA GLU A 314 21.94 -10.56 8.98
C GLU A 314 22.67 -11.73 8.31
N ASP A 315 22.24 -12.12 7.11
CA ASP A 315 22.95 -13.11 6.31
C ASP A 315 24.14 -12.43 5.64
N TRP A 316 25.32 -12.56 6.24
CA TRP A 316 26.58 -12.01 5.73
C TRP A 316 27.34 -12.95 4.79
N SER A 317 26.77 -14.12 4.51
CA SER A 317 27.42 -15.18 3.73
C SER A 317 27.69 -14.79 2.27
N GLN A 318 27.00 -13.76 1.77
CA GLN A 318 27.06 -13.31 0.38
C GLN A 318 28.02 -12.12 0.17
N LEU A 319 28.79 -11.70 1.17
CA LEU A 319 29.67 -10.51 1.07
C LEU A 319 30.61 -10.56 -0.14
N ASP A 320 31.26 -11.70 -0.39
CA ASP A 320 32.18 -11.87 -1.53
C ASP A 320 31.46 -11.79 -2.87
N ARG A 321 30.35 -12.50 -2.98
CA ARG A 321 29.52 -12.49 -4.19
C ARG A 321 28.99 -11.10 -4.51
N LEU A 322 28.48 -10.39 -3.50
CA LEU A 322 27.96 -9.03 -3.68
C LEU A 322 29.08 -8.04 -4.02
N THR A 323 30.27 -8.21 -3.43
CA THR A 323 31.45 -7.44 -3.83
C THR A 323 31.77 -7.64 -5.31
N GLN A 324 31.72 -8.89 -5.79
CA GLN A 324 31.97 -9.19 -7.18
C GLN A 324 30.89 -8.59 -8.09
N LEU A 325 29.60 -8.72 -7.73
CA LEU A 325 28.50 -8.08 -8.46
C LEU A 325 28.64 -6.57 -8.54
N PHE A 326 29.15 -5.91 -7.49
CA PHE A 326 29.42 -4.48 -7.50
C PHE A 326 30.50 -4.11 -8.54
N LYS A 327 31.58 -4.92 -8.59
CA LYS A 327 32.71 -4.74 -9.52
C LYS A 327 32.29 -4.98 -10.97
N ASP A 328 31.47 -6.01 -11.20
CA ASP A 328 31.01 -6.40 -12.53
C ASP A 328 29.87 -5.52 -13.06
N ALA A 329 29.20 -4.76 -12.19
CA ALA A 329 28.14 -3.86 -12.58
C ALA A 329 28.65 -2.79 -13.57
N LYS A 330 27.94 -2.64 -14.68
CA LYS A 330 28.16 -1.68 -15.77
C LYS A 330 27.06 -0.61 -15.75
N GLU A 331 27.07 0.34 -16.69
CA GLU A 331 26.14 1.48 -16.70
C GLU A 331 24.66 1.09 -16.68
N ASP A 332 24.29 0.01 -17.36
CA ASP A 332 22.91 -0.48 -17.48
C ASP A 332 22.38 -1.18 -16.21
N ASN A 333 23.28 -1.68 -15.35
CA ASN A 333 22.94 -2.31 -14.07
C ASN A 333 23.60 -1.68 -12.83
N ALA A 334 24.24 -0.52 -12.95
CA ALA A 334 24.95 0.18 -11.87
C ALA A 334 24.07 0.53 -10.65
N TRP A 335 22.75 0.54 -10.84
CA TRP A 335 21.77 0.77 -9.79
C TRP A 335 21.83 -0.29 -8.66
N ILE A 336 22.36 -1.49 -8.93
CA ILE A 336 22.59 -2.54 -7.91
C ILE A 336 23.66 -2.17 -6.88
N ARG A 337 24.56 -1.24 -7.23
CA ARG A 337 25.69 -0.84 -6.38
C ARG A 337 25.24 -0.25 -5.05
N MET A 338 24.16 0.54 -5.03
CA MET A 338 23.68 1.15 -3.79
C MET A 338 23.13 0.13 -2.77
N PRO A 339 22.24 -0.82 -3.16
CA PRO A 339 21.86 -1.94 -2.29
C PRO A 339 23.06 -2.72 -1.74
N ILE A 340 24.06 -3.03 -2.58
CA ILE A 340 25.25 -3.76 -2.16
C ILE A 340 26.05 -2.97 -1.11
N VAL A 341 26.31 -1.68 -1.35
CA VAL A 341 27.01 -0.83 -0.37
C VAL A 341 26.25 -0.79 0.95
N ASN A 342 24.92 -0.69 0.92
CA ASN A 342 24.11 -0.67 2.14
C ASN A 342 24.16 -2.00 2.90
N TYR A 343 24.15 -3.13 2.19
CA TYR A 343 24.39 -4.44 2.78
C TYR A 343 25.78 -4.51 3.43
N THR A 344 26.83 -4.08 2.73
CA THR A 344 28.21 -4.11 3.25
C THR A 344 28.39 -3.16 4.44
N ARG A 345 27.71 -2.01 4.45
CA ARG A 345 27.70 -1.07 5.59
C ARG A 345 27.04 -1.65 6.84
N ALA A 346 26.03 -2.50 6.66
CA ALA A 346 25.35 -3.17 7.76
C ALA A 346 26.14 -4.37 8.30
N CYS A 347 26.99 -4.97 7.46
CA CYS A 347 27.79 -6.14 7.82
C CYS A 347 28.85 -5.78 8.89
N PRO A 348 28.85 -6.45 10.07
CA PRO A 348 29.77 -6.15 11.17
C PRO A 348 31.18 -6.71 10.96
N LEU A 349 31.37 -7.58 9.95
CA LEU A 349 32.64 -8.26 9.71
C LEU A 349 33.76 -7.26 9.32
N PRO A 350 34.99 -7.44 9.82
CA PRO A 350 36.12 -6.57 9.45
C PRO A 350 36.35 -6.46 7.94
N GLU A 351 36.17 -7.57 7.22
CA GLU A 351 36.30 -7.66 5.77
C GLU A 351 35.38 -6.68 5.06
N ALA A 352 34.17 -6.45 5.59
CA ALA A 352 33.22 -5.51 5.01
C ALA A 352 33.77 -4.08 4.95
N LYS A 353 34.56 -3.66 5.94
CA LYS A 353 35.21 -2.33 5.94
C LYS A 353 36.24 -2.21 4.82
N GLU A 354 37.01 -3.26 4.57
CA GLU A 354 37.96 -3.28 3.46
C GLU A 354 37.24 -3.30 2.11
N ARG A 355 36.17 -4.08 1.97
CA ARG A 355 35.34 -4.07 0.74
C ARG A 355 34.69 -2.72 0.48
N LEU A 356 34.27 -1.99 1.51
CA LEU A 356 33.74 -0.63 1.33
C LEU A 356 34.79 0.34 0.77
N LYS A 357 36.05 0.24 1.18
CA LYS A 357 37.14 1.06 0.63
C LYS A 357 37.35 0.73 -0.85
N GLU A 358 37.35 -0.55 -1.22
CA GLU A 358 37.44 -0.98 -2.63
C GLU A 358 36.26 -0.45 -3.45
N MET A 359 35.03 -0.57 -2.92
CA MET A 359 33.82 -0.06 -3.58
C MET A 359 33.87 1.46 -3.77
N GLU A 360 34.39 2.20 -2.79
CA GLU A 360 34.53 3.67 -2.84
C GLU A 360 35.56 4.12 -3.89
N GLN A 361 36.58 3.30 -4.20
CA GLN A 361 37.51 3.57 -5.29
C GLN A 361 36.87 3.37 -6.68
N ILE A 362 35.94 2.42 -6.80
CA ILE A 362 35.29 2.07 -8.08
C ILE A 362 34.12 3.01 -8.38
N ASP A 363 33.26 3.29 -7.39
CA ASP A 363 32.10 4.16 -7.53
C ASP A 363 31.90 5.00 -6.26
N PRO A 364 32.67 6.10 -6.11
CA PRO A 364 32.56 6.98 -4.95
C PRO A 364 31.17 7.64 -4.85
N ALA A 365 30.51 7.86 -5.99
CA ALA A 365 29.18 8.44 -6.03
C ALA A 365 28.13 7.50 -5.43
N ALA A 366 28.17 6.21 -5.75
CA ALA A 366 27.29 5.22 -5.14
C ALA A 366 27.50 5.13 -3.63
N VAL A 367 28.76 5.09 -3.16
CA VAL A 367 29.07 5.05 -1.73
C VAL A 367 28.59 6.30 -1.00
N LYS A 368 28.83 7.49 -1.58
CA LYS A 368 28.36 8.77 -1.02
C LYS A 368 26.83 8.81 -0.94
N ARG A 369 26.12 8.40 -2.00
CA ARG A 369 24.65 8.34 -2.01
C ARG A 369 24.14 7.39 -0.93
N SER A 370 24.71 6.20 -0.82
CA SER A 370 24.35 5.25 0.23
C SER A 370 24.51 5.85 1.63
N LYS A 371 25.65 6.49 1.94
CA LYS A 371 25.90 7.15 3.23
C LYS A 371 24.92 8.29 3.55
N THR A 372 24.50 9.04 2.54
CA THR A 372 23.71 10.28 2.70
C THR A 372 22.21 9.99 2.90
N PHE A 373 21.67 9.05 2.13
CA PHE A 373 20.21 8.82 2.09
C PHE A 373 19.73 7.71 3.00
N PHE A 374 20.65 6.90 3.55
CA PHE A 374 20.30 5.70 4.29
C PHE A 374 21.03 5.65 5.63
N PRO A 375 20.32 5.75 6.77
CA PRO A 375 20.90 5.45 8.08
C PRO A 375 21.43 4.01 8.06
N ILE A 376 22.48 3.70 8.83
CA ILE A 376 22.99 2.31 8.87
C ILE A 376 21.83 1.38 9.27
N PRO A 377 21.54 0.29 8.52
CA PRO A 377 20.56 -0.69 8.94
C PRO A 377 20.85 -1.16 10.35
N ILE A 378 19.89 -1.00 11.26
CA ILE A 378 20.01 -1.51 12.62
C ILE A 378 19.75 -3.02 12.55
N PRO A 379 20.69 -3.88 12.96
CA PRO A 379 20.48 -5.32 13.13
C PRO A 379 19.27 -5.55 14.06
N GLY A 380 18.45 -6.58 13.83
CA GLY A 380 17.14 -6.71 14.48
C GLY A 380 17.25 -6.79 16.01
N SER A 381 16.97 -5.70 16.73
CA SER A 381 17.20 -5.67 18.19
C SER A 381 16.10 -6.36 18.99
N ASN A 382 16.45 -7.43 19.70
CA ASN A 382 15.69 -8.01 20.81
C ASN A 382 16.07 -7.35 22.16
N ALA A 383 15.99 -6.03 22.28
CA ALA A 383 16.24 -5.35 23.55
C ALA A 383 14.93 -4.90 24.23
N PRO A 384 14.74 -5.15 25.54
CA PRO A 384 13.53 -4.71 26.24
C PRO A 384 13.53 -3.18 26.36
N LYS A 385 12.41 -2.55 25.99
CA LYS A 385 12.22 -1.10 26.08
C LYS A 385 12.24 -0.70 27.56
N LYS A 386 13.13 0.23 27.93
CA LYS A 386 12.99 1.03 29.15
C LYS A 386 11.98 2.14 28.87
N ASP A 387 10.97 2.24 29.73
CA ASP A 387 10.06 3.37 29.78
C ASP A 387 10.82 4.64 30.13
N GLU A 388 10.84 5.61 29.22
CA GLU A 388 11.06 7.02 29.58
C GLU A 388 9.90 7.85 29.04
N SER A 389 9.00 8.16 29.98
CA SER A 389 7.92 9.12 29.83
C SER A 389 8.46 10.53 29.61
N SER A 390 7.93 11.20 28.58
CA SER A 390 7.66 12.64 28.48
C SER A 390 8.72 13.65 28.93
N GLN A 391 9.26 14.42 27.97
CA GLN A 391 9.27 15.90 28.03
C GLN A 391 9.67 16.51 26.69
N ILE A 392 8.69 17.10 26.00
CA ILE A 392 8.87 17.94 24.81
C ILE A 392 9.54 19.25 25.24
N ARG A 393 10.72 19.56 24.71
CA ARG A 393 11.27 20.93 24.69
C ARG A 393 11.46 21.39 23.25
N TRP A 394 10.78 22.47 22.91
CA TRP A 394 10.89 23.20 21.65
C TRP A 394 12.01 24.24 21.78
N ALA A 395 12.96 24.29 20.83
CA ALA A 395 13.87 25.44 20.60
C ALA A 395 14.56 25.32 19.22
N PRO A 396 15.10 26.41 18.62
CA PRO A 396 14.73 26.84 17.27
C PRO A 396 15.82 26.75 16.19
N LYS A 397 15.39 27.00 14.95
CA LYS A 397 16.11 27.20 13.68
C LYS A 397 17.51 27.81 13.81
N SER A 398 18.52 27.15 13.21
CA SER A 398 19.54 27.78 12.35
C SER A 398 20.56 26.76 11.81
N ILE A 399 20.30 26.10 10.68
CA ILE A 399 21.36 25.70 9.73
C ILE A 399 20.76 25.77 8.31
N LEU A 400 20.82 26.96 7.72
CA LEU A 400 20.71 27.18 6.28
C LEU A 400 21.97 27.93 5.87
N ALA A 401 23.00 27.18 5.52
CA ALA A 401 24.10 27.62 4.68
C ALA A 401 24.74 26.34 4.09
N ASP A 402 25.05 26.39 2.80
CA ASP A 402 25.73 25.38 1.98
C ASP A 402 24.89 24.21 1.44
N ALA A 403 23.98 24.52 0.52
CA ALA A 403 23.47 23.56 -0.48
C ALA A 403 23.06 24.27 -1.77
N SER A 404 24.03 24.69 -2.60
CA SER A 404 23.74 25.29 -3.92
C SER A 404 24.47 24.63 -5.10
N SER A 405 25.15 23.49 -4.91
CA SER A 405 25.88 22.81 -5.99
C SER A 405 25.40 21.40 -6.35
N GLY A 406 24.19 20.98 -5.92
CA GLY A 406 23.65 19.63 -6.19
C GLY A 406 22.20 19.58 -6.68
N ALA A 407 21.54 20.73 -6.84
CA ALA A 407 20.09 20.81 -7.07
C ALA A 407 19.64 20.31 -8.46
N ASP A 408 20.50 20.39 -9.48
CA ASP A 408 20.15 19.97 -10.84
C ASP A 408 20.30 18.45 -11.05
N GLU A 409 21.32 17.81 -10.48
CA GLU A 409 21.47 16.35 -10.50
C GLU A 409 20.40 15.65 -9.64
N GLU A 410 20.03 16.26 -8.51
CA GLU A 410 18.98 15.77 -7.62
C GLU A 410 17.61 15.69 -8.31
N ARG A 411 17.30 16.64 -9.19
CA ARG A 411 16.02 16.72 -9.90
C ARG A 411 15.93 15.69 -11.02
N VAL A 412 17.03 15.46 -11.74
CA VAL A 412 17.14 14.46 -12.81
C VAL A 412 17.07 13.04 -12.26
N PHE A 413 17.71 12.76 -11.12
CA PHE A 413 17.67 11.44 -10.47
C PHE A 413 16.27 11.09 -9.96
N ARG A 414 15.59 12.02 -9.27
CA ARG A 414 14.22 11.81 -8.79
C ARG A 414 13.24 11.57 -9.94
N ALA A 415 13.40 12.30 -11.05
CA ALA A 415 12.59 12.11 -12.25
C ALA A 415 12.85 10.75 -12.92
N GLY A 416 14.13 10.33 -13.04
CA GLY A 416 14.49 9.04 -13.64
C GLY A 416 14.06 7.82 -12.83
N PHE A 417 14.21 7.87 -11.50
CA PHE A 417 13.76 6.80 -10.60
C PHE A 417 12.24 6.68 -10.58
N ALA A 418 11.52 7.80 -10.44
CA ALA A 418 10.06 7.82 -10.45
C ALA A 418 9.48 7.39 -11.81
N ALA A 419 10.05 7.85 -12.94
CA ALA A 419 9.60 7.46 -14.27
C ALA A 419 9.83 5.98 -14.56
N ARG A 420 10.92 5.37 -14.06
CA ARG A 420 11.21 3.95 -14.27
C ARG A 420 10.41 3.04 -13.34
N MET A 421 10.13 3.49 -12.12
CA MET A 421 9.21 2.80 -11.20
C MET A 421 7.78 2.89 -11.71
N GLN A 422 7.34 4.06 -12.21
CA GLN A 422 6.05 4.21 -12.90
C GLN A 422 6.00 3.42 -14.21
N SER A 423 7.07 3.32 -14.99
CA SER A 423 7.10 2.49 -16.21
C SER A 423 6.99 1.01 -15.89
N ARG A 424 7.71 0.51 -14.87
CA ARG A 424 7.62 -0.89 -14.42
C ARG A 424 6.27 -1.19 -13.77
N VAL A 425 5.70 -0.25 -13.03
CA VAL A 425 4.35 -0.36 -12.44
C VAL A 425 3.24 -0.25 -13.50
N ALA A 426 3.37 0.63 -14.49
CA ALA A 426 2.39 0.83 -15.56
C ALA A 426 2.41 -0.29 -16.62
N THR A 427 3.56 -0.96 -16.79
CA THR A 427 3.62 -2.19 -17.60
C THR A 427 3.01 -3.38 -16.86
N VAL A 428 2.95 -3.31 -15.52
CA VAL A 428 2.32 -4.31 -14.64
C VAL A 428 0.82 -4.04 -14.46
N ALA A 429 0.39 -2.78 -14.45
CA ALA A 429 -1.01 -2.39 -14.51
C ALA A 429 -1.47 -2.35 -15.97
N GLY A 430 -1.74 -3.53 -16.55
CA GLY A 430 -2.48 -3.65 -17.81
C GLY A 430 -3.95 -3.22 -17.69
N GLU A 431 -4.21 -2.12 -16.99
CA GLU A 431 -5.53 -1.53 -16.81
C GLU A 431 -5.50 -0.14 -17.45
N SER A 432 -6.15 -0.05 -18.62
CA SER A 432 -6.66 1.23 -19.10
C SER A 432 -7.56 1.83 -18.03
N ILE A 433 -7.09 2.88 -17.36
CA ILE A 433 -7.93 3.79 -16.58
C ILE A 433 -8.84 4.50 -17.59
N VAL A 434 -9.98 3.87 -17.88
CA VAL A 434 -11.12 4.55 -18.47
C VAL A 434 -11.77 5.32 -17.33
N PHE A 435 -11.69 6.64 -17.37
CA PHE A 435 -12.56 7.50 -16.58
C PHE A 435 -14.01 7.18 -16.97
N ASN A 436 -14.73 6.45 -16.12
CA ASN A 436 -16.19 6.32 -16.25
C ASN A 436 -16.82 7.62 -15.76
N ASP A 437 -17.23 8.46 -16.71
CA ASP A 437 -18.31 9.42 -16.49
C ASP A 437 -19.63 8.65 -16.32
N PHE A 438 -20.35 8.98 -15.26
CA PHE A 438 -21.82 8.82 -15.14
C PHE A 438 -22.49 9.52 -16.36
N ASP A 439 -23.58 9.10 -17.00
CA ASP A 439 -24.73 8.27 -16.61
C ASP A 439 -25.58 7.92 -17.88
N THR A 440 -26.57 7.04 -17.69
CA THR A 440 -27.82 6.81 -18.44
C THR A 440 -27.86 5.83 -19.62
N THR A 441 -28.62 4.75 -19.37
CA THR A 441 -29.20 3.78 -20.30
C THR A 441 -30.09 4.41 -21.37
N LEU A 442 -30.01 3.95 -22.62
CA LEU A 442 -31.15 3.70 -23.52
C LEU A 442 -30.71 2.92 -24.77
N SER A 443 -31.61 2.07 -25.23
CA SER A 443 -31.50 1.02 -26.24
C SER A 443 -31.39 1.47 -27.70
N ASN A 444 -30.74 0.60 -28.49
CA ASN A 444 -30.86 0.28 -29.93
C ASN A 444 -29.83 0.86 -30.94
N PRO A 445 -29.43 0.10 -31.99
CA PRO A 445 -28.20 0.29 -32.75
C PRO A 445 -28.41 1.03 -34.08
N HIS A 446 -27.52 1.96 -34.43
CA HIS A 446 -27.14 2.22 -35.82
C HIS A 446 -25.77 2.91 -35.90
N SER A 447 -24.94 2.37 -36.78
CA SER A 447 -23.57 2.78 -37.13
C SER A 447 -23.46 4.20 -37.66
N ILE A 448 -22.50 5.00 -37.16
CA ILE A 448 -21.98 6.20 -37.85
C ILE A 448 -20.46 6.27 -37.71
N HIS A 449 -19.78 6.34 -38.86
CA HIS A 449 -18.34 6.52 -39.07
C HIS A 449 -17.81 7.83 -38.45
N LEU A 450 -16.65 7.78 -37.78
CA LEU A 450 -15.90 8.95 -37.32
C LEU A 450 -14.87 9.42 -38.36
N ASN A 451 -14.87 10.73 -38.60
CA ASN A 451 -14.22 11.43 -39.70
C ASN A 451 -12.78 11.87 -39.31
N HIS A 452 -11.77 11.50 -40.10
CA HIS A 452 -10.32 11.59 -39.78
C HIS A 452 -9.73 13.02 -39.66
N TRP A 453 -10.51 14.07 -39.93
CA TRP A 453 -10.02 15.44 -40.00
C TRP A 453 -9.91 16.19 -38.66
N ARG A 454 -10.49 15.67 -37.57
CA ARG A 454 -10.41 16.32 -36.24
C ARG A 454 -9.17 15.92 -35.42
N ALA A 455 -8.52 14.79 -35.73
CA ALA A 455 -7.31 14.34 -35.04
C ALA A 455 -6.05 15.16 -35.43
N LEU A 456 -6.00 15.68 -36.66
CA LEU A 456 -4.87 16.49 -37.15
C LEU A 456 -4.79 17.90 -36.54
N GLY A 457 -5.92 18.46 -36.09
CA GLY A 457 -5.95 19.78 -35.45
C GLY A 457 -5.33 19.82 -34.05
N VAL A 458 -5.49 18.75 -33.27
CA VAL A 458 -5.02 18.70 -31.87
C VAL A 458 -3.51 18.43 -31.79
N VAL A 459 -2.96 17.63 -32.70
CA VAL A 459 -1.51 17.35 -32.78
C VAL A 459 -0.71 18.58 -33.25
N SER A 460 -1.31 19.44 -34.06
CA SER A 460 -0.66 20.65 -34.58
C SER A 460 -0.53 21.76 -33.53
N LEU A 461 -1.44 21.83 -32.55
CA LEU A 461 -1.41 22.85 -31.49
C LEU A 461 -0.42 22.49 -30.36
N ALA A 462 -0.23 21.19 -30.10
CA ALA A 462 0.70 20.69 -29.08
C ALA A 462 2.19 20.81 -29.51
N THR A 463 2.47 20.74 -30.80
CA THR A 463 3.83 20.90 -31.35
C THR A 463 4.27 22.36 -31.43
N LEU A 464 3.34 23.29 -31.71
CA LEU A 464 3.64 24.73 -31.73
C LEU A 464 3.93 25.31 -30.34
N THR A 465 3.25 24.81 -29.29
CA THR A 465 3.42 25.27 -27.90
C THR A 465 4.70 24.74 -27.25
N THR A 466 5.13 23.53 -27.61
CA THR A 466 6.41 22.97 -27.14
C THR A 466 7.62 23.62 -27.85
N GLY A 467 7.49 23.95 -29.14
CA GLY A 467 8.53 24.65 -29.90
C GLY A 467 8.82 26.07 -29.42
N THR A 468 7.77 26.84 -29.06
CA THR A 468 7.95 28.21 -28.52
C THR A 468 8.58 28.21 -27.12
N PHE A 469 8.29 27.20 -26.30
CA PHE A 469 8.87 27.08 -24.97
C PHE A 469 10.38 26.74 -25.02
N MET A 470 10.80 25.88 -25.94
CA MET A 470 12.23 25.56 -26.12
C MET A 470 13.04 26.74 -26.67
N TRP A 471 12.47 27.57 -27.55
CA TRP A 471 13.15 28.76 -28.08
C TRP A 471 13.34 29.87 -27.03
N LEU A 472 12.35 30.07 -26.15
CA LEU A 472 12.43 31.02 -25.02
C LEU A 472 13.44 30.60 -23.94
N VAL A 473 13.68 29.30 -23.76
CA VAL A 473 14.70 28.79 -22.83
C VAL A 473 16.10 28.92 -23.42
N ALA A 474 16.27 28.73 -24.73
CA ALA A 474 17.57 28.84 -25.41
C ALA A 474 18.08 30.29 -25.52
N THR A 475 17.19 31.27 -25.63
CA THR A 475 17.55 32.71 -25.79
C THR A 475 17.83 33.43 -24.47
N ARG A 476 17.61 32.78 -23.32
CA ARG A 476 17.84 33.38 -21.99
C ARG A 476 19.19 33.02 -21.36
N ASN A 477 19.94 32.11 -21.98
CA ASN A 477 21.26 31.64 -21.52
C ASN A 477 22.37 31.90 -22.57
N GLY A 478 22.19 32.89 -23.45
CA GLY A 478 23.17 33.33 -24.45
C GLY A 478 23.68 34.74 -24.18
#